data_AF-A0A023GCZ1-F1
#
_entry.id   AF-A0A023GCZ1-F1
#
_cell.length_a   1.000
_cell.length_b   1.000
_cell.length_c   1.000
_cell.angle_alpha   90.00
_cell.angle_beta   90.00
_cell.angle_gamma   90.00
#
_symmetry.space_group_name_H-M   'P 1'
#
loop_
_entity.id
_entity.type
_entity.pdbx_description
1 polymer ?
#
loop_
_entity_poly.entity_id
_entity_poly.type
_entity_poly.pdbx_seq_one_letter_code
_entity_poly.pdbx_strand_id
1 'polypeptide(L)'
;MRAFALLGALLAWLSHRPVEGIHNLRRITVSNPYIPRGICAYYPYFINGTLDLPGECRKLTCYYHQGRIEIEECQPVEHGCVRVKPDAAFPHCCETKCLPRTNPYCTAPDGVLIPNGESWTTRNPCMRYTCNDGRLETQKCSR
;
A
#
# COMPACT_ATOMS: atom_id res chain seq x y z
N MET A 1 6.20 43.14 -43.26
CA MET A 1 6.85 42.21 -42.31
C MET A 1 5.82 41.87 -41.24
N ARG A 2 5.61 40.58 -41.02
CA ARG A 2 4.40 40.00 -40.43
C ARG A 2 4.38 40.13 -38.91
N ALA A 3 3.29 40.71 -38.40
CA ALA A 3 2.92 40.69 -36.99
C ALA A 3 2.46 39.29 -36.59
N PHE A 4 3.30 38.52 -35.91
CA PHE A 4 2.91 37.28 -35.22
C PHE A 4 3.85 37.06 -34.03
N ALA A 5 3.60 37.78 -32.94
CA ALA A 5 4.07 37.42 -31.62
C ALA A 5 2.99 37.93 -30.68
N LEU A 6 2.33 37.04 -29.93
CA LEU A 6 1.48 37.28 -28.74
C LEU A 6 0.32 36.27 -28.58
N LEU A 7 0.46 35.01 -29.01
CA LEU A 7 -0.59 34.00 -28.77
C LEU A 7 -0.07 32.61 -28.34
N GLY A 8 1.19 32.51 -27.92
CA GLY A 8 1.82 31.22 -27.54
C GLY A 8 2.00 30.97 -26.03
N ALA A 9 1.66 31.92 -25.16
CA ALA A 9 2.08 31.88 -23.75
C ALA A 9 0.97 31.55 -22.73
N LEU A 10 -0.22 31.13 -23.17
CA LEU A 10 -1.38 30.93 -22.27
C LEU A 10 -1.82 29.46 -22.07
N LEU A 11 -1.15 28.48 -22.68
CA LEU A 11 -1.54 27.06 -22.57
C LEU A 11 -0.62 26.19 -21.67
N ALA A 12 0.43 26.75 -21.08
CA ALA A 12 1.35 25.99 -20.22
C ALA A 12 0.88 25.86 -18.75
N TRP A 13 -0.34 26.31 -18.42
CA TRP A 13 -0.94 26.26 -17.08
C TRP A 13 -2.05 25.22 -16.98
N LEU A 14 -2.01 24.16 -17.81
CA LEU A 14 -2.73 22.93 -17.53
C LEU A 14 -1.99 22.18 -16.43
N SER A 15 -2.28 22.62 -15.20
CA SER A 15 -2.22 21.87 -13.95
C SER A 15 -1.92 20.39 -14.14
N HIS A 16 -0.64 20.03 -13.99
CA HIS A 16 -0.28 18.71 -13.46
C HIS A 16 -0.80 18.67 -12.02
N ARG A 17 -2.09 18.40 -11.85
CA ARG A 17 -2.55 17.82 -10.60
C ARG A 17 -1.75 16.53 -10.47
N PRO A 18 -0.94 16.33 -9.41
CA PRO A 18 -0.49 14.99 -9.12
C PRO A 18 -1.77 14.16 -9.04
N VAL A 19 -1.88 13.14 -9.90
CA VAL A 19 -2.80 12.06 -9.62
C VAL A 19 -2.33 11.54 -8.28
N GLU A 20 -3.05 11.87 -7.21
CA GLU A 20 -2.85 11.31 -5.88
C GLU A 20 -3.05 9.80 -6.05
N GLY A 21 -1.96 9.12 -6.36
CA GLY A 21 -1.94 7.68 -6.47
C GLY A 21 -2.23 7.11 -5.09
N ILE A 22 -3.01 6.04 -5.03
CA ILE A 22 -3.18 5.29 -3.79
C ILE A 22 -1.80 4.68 -3.44
N HIS A 23 -1.13 5.26 -2.44
CA HIS A 23 0.26 4.91 -2.07
C HIS A 23 0.40 3.58 -1.30
N ASN A 24 -0.71 2.88 -1.03
CA ASN A 24 -0.76 1.67 -0.20
C ASN A 24 -0.87 0.38 -1.02
N LEU A 25 -0.25 0.33 -2.21
CA LEU A 25 -0.29 -0.82 -3.10
C LEU A 25 1.05 -1.56 -3.11
N ARG A 26 0.98 -2.89 -3.16
CA ARG A 26 2.10 -3.80 -3.37
C ARG A 26 1.87 -4.51 -4.70
N ARG A 27 2.94 -4.61 -5.48
CA ARG A 27 2.95 -5.33 -6.75
C ARG A 27 3.79 -6.60 -6.62
N ILE A 28 3.23 -7.72 -7.03
CA ILE A 28 3.87 -9.03 -7.04
C ILE A 28 3.84 -9.56 -8.47
N THR A 29 4.99 -10.04 -8.96
CA THR A 29 5.07 -10.70 -10.26
C THR A 29 5.16 -12.20 -10.06
N VAL A 30 4.27 -12.93 -10.70
CA VAL A 30 4.24 -14.40 -10.69
C VAL A 30 4.52 -14.89 -12.10
N SER A 31 5.50 -15.80 -12.23
CA SER A 31 5.72 -16.50 -13.49
C SER A 31 4.50 -17.35 -13.81
N ASN A 32 4.01 -17.25 -15.03
CA ASN A 32 2.87 -18.02 -15.51
C ASN A 32 3.36 -18.91 -16.66
N PRO A 33 3.09 -20.22 -16.62
CA PRO A 33 3.43 -21.08 -17.75
C PRO A 33 2.81 -20.51 -19.03
N TYR A 34 3.52 -20.58 -20.15
CA TYR A 34 2.99 -20.13 -21.42
C TYR A 34 1.80 -21.00 -21.80
N ILE A 35 0.59 -20.46 -21.64
CA ILE A 35 -0.64 -21.11 -22.08
C ILE A 35 -0.99 -20.52 -23.45
N PRO A 36 -1.09 -21.35 -24.50
CA PRO A 36 -1.53 -20.90 -25.80
C PRO A 36 -2.91 -20.23 -25.69
N ARG A 37 -3.16 -19.16 -26.47
CA ARG A 37 -4.44 -18.41 -26.61
C ARG A 37 -4.65 -17.16 -25.72
N GLY A 38 -3.59 -16.54 -25.22
CA GLY A 38 -3.71 -15.22 -24.58
C GLY A 38 -4.28 -15.23 -23.16
N ILE A 39 -4.28 -16.41 -22.50
CA ILE A 39 -4.85 -16.61 -21.16
C ILE A 39 -3.70 -16.87 -20.18
N CYS A 40 -3.80 -16.31 -18.99
CA CYS A 40 -2.96 -16.69 -17.85
C CYS A 40 -3.76 -17.53 -16.86
N ALA A 41 -3.09 -18.47 -16.18
CA ALA A 41 -3.71 -19.29 -15.14
C ALA A 41 -3.14 -18.93 -13.77
N TYR A 42 -4.02 -18.48 -12.88
CA TYR A 42 -3.72 -18.28 -11.47
C TYR A 42 -4.84 -18.93 -10.66
N TYR A 43 -4.65 -20.20 -10.29
CA TYR A 43 -5.71 -21.02 -9.72
C TYR A 43 -6.48 -20.30 -8.60
N PRO A 44 -7.83 -20.26 -8.65
CA PRO A 44 -8.74 -20.92 -9.60
C PRO A 44 -9.08 -20.10 -10.86
N TYR A 45 -8.42 -18.98 -11.11
CA TYR A 45 -8.75 -18.02 -12.15
C TYR A 45 -8.03 -18.27 -13.48
N PHE A 46 -8.78 -18.08 -14.57
CA PHE A 46 -8.27 -17.97 -15.93
C PHE A 46 -8.52 -16.55 -16.42
N ILE A 47 -7.46 -15.83 -16.75
CA ILE A 47 -7.50 -14.37 -16.91
C ILE A 47 -7.05 -14.02 -18.32
N ASN A 48 -7.88 -13.25 -19.03
CA ASN A 48 -7.55 -12.64 -20.31
C ASN A 48 -7.64 -11.12 -20.15
N GLY A 49 -6.50 -10.48 -19.89
CA GLY A 49 -6.43 -9.07 -19.50
C GLY A 49 -6.41 -8.89 -17.98
N THR A 50 -7.38 -8.18 -17.43
CA THR A 50 -7.40 -7.75 -16.03
C THR A 50 -8.62 -8.32 -15.30
N LEU A 51 -8.41 -8.76 -14.05
CA LEU A 51 -9.47 -9.26 -13.17
C LEU A 51 -9.36 -8.59 -11.79
N ASP A 52 -10.40 -7.84 -11.42
CA ASP A 52 -10.56 -7.32 -10.06
C ASP A 52 -11.21 -8.37 -9.15
N LEU A 53 -10.64 -8.58 -7.97
CA LEU A 53 -11.13 -9.50 -6.95
C LEU A 53 -11.54 -8.69 -5.72
N PRO A 54 -12.78 -8.15 -5.68
CA PRO A 54 -13.19 -7.19 -4.65
C PRO A 54 -13.16 -7.78 -3.24
N GLY A 55 -13.55 -9.04 -3.06
CA GLY A 55 -13.48 -9.73 -1.75
C GLY A 55 -12.06 -9.95 -1.23
N GLU A 56 -11.05 -9.79 -2.07
CA GLU A 56 -9.64 -9.90 -1.71
C GLU A 56 -8.89 -8.56 -1.83
N CYS A 57 -9.60 -7.49 -2.20
CA CYS A 57 -9.06 -6.18 -2.49
C CYS A 57 -7.74 -6.23 -3.30
N ARG A 58 -7.78 -6.95 -4.41
CA ARG A 58 -6.62 -7.11 -5.31
C ARG A 58 -7.05 -7.14 -6.76
N LYS A 59 -6.10 -6.92 -7.66
CA LYS A 59 -6.26 -6.94 -9.11
C LYS A 59 -5.17 -7.79 -9.74
N LEU A 60 -5.57 -8.64 -10.68
CA LEU A 60 -4.66 -9.50 -11.43
C LEU A 60 -4.61 -9.04 -12.88
N THR A 61 -3.41 -8.88 -13.42
CA THR A 61 -3.17 -8.49 -14.81
C THR A 61 -2.35 -9.56 -15.52
N CYS A 62 -2.91 -10.15 -16.57
CA CYS A 62 -2.25 -11.15 -17.39
C CYS A 62 -1.39 -10.48 -18.47
N TYR A 63 -0.08 -10.68 -18.38
CA TYR A 63 0.88 -10.32 -19.43
C TYR A 63 1.29 -11.58 -20.19
N TYR A 64 0.36 -12.12 -20.98
CA TYR A 64 0.53 -13.45 -21.59
C TYR A 64 1.79 -13.56 -22.46
N HIS A 65 2.07 -12.53 -23.29
CA HIS A 65 3.26 -12.50 -24.15
C HIS A 65 4.58 -12.53 -23.36
N GLN A 66 4.53 -12.14 -22.08
CA GLN A 66 5.66 -12.09 -21.17
C GLN A 66 5.67 -13.30 -20.22
N GLY A 67 4.70 -14.22 -20.34
CA GLY A 67 4.61 -15.40 -19.47
C GLY A 67 4.52 -15.05 -17.98
N ARG A 68 3.79 -13.98 -17.63
CA ARG A 68 3.66 -13.55 -16.23
C ARG A 68 2.29 -12.96 -15.91
N ILE A 69 1.95 -13.02 -14.63
CA ILE A 69 0.82 -12.34 -14.03
C ILE A 69 1.36 -11.32 -13.06
N GLU A 70 0.80 -10.12 -13.12
CA GLU A 70 1.04 -9.09 -12.12
C GLU A 70 -0.15 -9.05 -11.16
N ILE A 71 0.13 -9.15 -9.87
CA ILE A 71 -0.85 -9.04 -8.80
C ILE A 71 -0.60 -7.70 -8.12
N GLU A 72 -1.61 -6.83 -8.14
CA GLU A 72 -1.63 -5.61 -7.36
C GLU A 72 -2.58 -5.83 -6.18
N GLU A 73 -2.06 -5.76 -4.96
CA GLU A 73 -2.81 -5.94 -3.72
C GLU A 73 -2.47 -4.83 -2.74
N CYS A 74 -3.23 -4.69 -1.66
CA CYS A 74 -2.88 -3.71 -0.65
C CYS A 74 -1.59 -4.08 0.10
N GLN A 75 -0.78 -3.09 0.44
CA GLN A 75 0.27 -3.26 1.43
C GLN A 75 -0.34 -3.63 2.79
N PRO A 76 0.39 -4.40 3.64
CA PRO A 76 0.00 -4.61 5.02
C PRO A 76 -0.33 -3.28 5.69
N VAL A 77 -1.40 -3.25 6.49
CA VAL A 77 -1.78 -2.03 7.21
C VAL A 77 -0.69 -1.74 8.24
N GLU A 78 -0.09 -0.56 8.16
CA GLU A 78 0.88 -0.11 9.14
C GLU A 78 0.27 -0.09 10.56
N HIS A 79 1.09 -0.35 11.57
CA HIS A 79 0.65 -0.36 12.95
C HIS A 79 0.10 1.02 13.37
N GLY A 80 -1.07 1.03 14.01
CA GLY A 80 -1.78 2.26 14.35
C GLY A 80 -2.60 2.83 13.18
N CYS A 81 -2.68 2.15 12.05
CA CYS A 81 -3.56 2.49 10.94
C CYS A 81 -4.70 1.48 10.76
N VAL A 82 -5.78 1.92 10.11
CA VAL A 82 -6.95 1.10 9.80
C VAL A 82 -7.35 1.29 8.33
N ARG A 83 -7.99 0.28 7.73
CA ARG A 83 -8.63 0.43 6.41
C ARG A 83 -9.87 1.31 6.56
N VAL A 84 -10.02 2.30 5.68
CA VAL A 84 -11.15 3.23 5.75
C VAL A 84 -12.39 2.66 5.06
N LYS A 85 -12.20 1.98 3.93
CA LYS A 85 -13.28 1.48 3.09
C LYS A 85 -13.00 0.04 2.62
N PRO A 86 -12.89 -0.93 3.53
CA PRO A 86 -12.50 -2.31 3.17
C PRO A 86 -13.39 -2.93 2.09
N ASP A 87 -14.65 -2.51 1.98
CA ASP A 87 -15.63 -3.03 1.01
C ASP A 87 -15.68 -2.27 -0.33
N ALA A 88 -14.84 -1.24 -0.51
CA ALA A 88 -14.79 -0.50 -1.77
C ALA A 88 -14.16 -1.33 -2.91
N ALA A 89 -14.34 -0.87 -4.15
CA ALA A 89 -13.61 -1.47 -5.27
C ALA A 89 -12.10 -1.22 -5.17
N PHE A 90 -11.29 -2.13 -5.70
CA PHE A 90 -9.86 -1.89 -5.87
C PHE A 90 -9.64 -0.66 -6.78
N PRO A 91 -8.69 0.26 -6.47
CA PRO A 91 -7.74 0.23 -5.36
C PRO A 91 -8.21 0.93 -4.07
N HIS A 92 -9.43 1.46 -4.05
CA HIS A 92 -9.96 2.25 -2.93
C HIS A 92 -10.11 1.47 -1.63
N CYS A 93 -10.32 0.15 -1.70
CA CYS A 93 -10.30 -0.70 -0.52
C CYS A 93 -8.93 -0.79 0.17
N CYS A 94 -7.85 -0.28 -0.46
CA CYS A 94 -6.54 -0.13 0.16
C CYS A 94 -6.35 1.20 0.91
N GLU A 95 -7.31 2.11 0.90
CA GLU A 95 -7.21 3.38 1.63
C GLU A 95 -7.05 3.12 3.14
N THR A 96 -6.01 3.70 3.74
CA THR A 96 -5.77 3.63 5.18
C THR A 96 -5.90 5.00 5.83
N LYS A 97 -6.27 5.01 7.11
CA LYS A 97 -6.19 6.16 7.99
C LYS A 97 -5.39 5.77 9.22
N CYS A 98 -4.36 6.54 9.53
CA CYS A 98 -3.56 6.33 10.71
C CYS A 98 -4.10 7.15 11.88
N LEU A 99 -4.04 6.58 13.09
CA LEU A 99 -4.24 7.36 14.30
C LEU A 99 -3.25 8.53 14.27
N PRO A 100 -3.68 9.73 14.71
CA PRO A 100 -2.76 10.85 14.83
C PRO A 100 -1.60 10.42 15.72
N ARG A 101 -0.38 10.48 15.18
CA ARG A 101 0.83 10.22 15.95
C ARG A 101 0.84 11.27 17.06
N THR A 102 0.58 10.87 18.30
CA THR A 102 0.83 11.76 19.43
C THR A 102 2.32 12.04 19.43
N ASN A 103 2.70 13.32 19.42
CA ASN A 103 4.09 13.72 19.55
C ASN A 103 4.30 14.05 21.03
N PRO A 104 5.18 13.34 21.76
CA PRO A 104 6.17 12.37 21.27
C PRO A 104 5.62 10.95 21.07
N TYR A 105 6.27 10.17 20.20
CA TYR A 105 6.04 8.72 20.04
C TYR A 105 7.38 7.99 20.00
N CYS A 106 7.33 6.68 20.21
CA CYS A 106 8.49 5.81 20.12
C CYS A 106 8.26 4.73 19.05
N THR A 107 9.34 4.21 18.46
CA THR A 107 9.27 3.08 17.54
C THR A 107 9.95 1.87 18.19
N ALA A 108 9.21 0.78 18.36
CA ALA A 108 9.75 -0.48 18.83
C ALA A 108 10.63 -1.16 17.75
N PRO A 109 11.49 -2.13 18.13
CA PRO A 109 12.39 -2.80 17.18
C PRO A 109 11.70 -3.55 16.03
N ASP A 110 10.44 -3.93 16.20
CA ASP A 110 9.58 -4.55 15.17
C ASP A 110 8.89 -3.52 14.27
N GLY A 111 9.21 -2.23 14.43
CA GLY A 111 8.62 -1.13 13.66
C GLY A 111 7.29 -0.61 14.21
N VAL A 112 6.80 -1.14 15.34
CA VAL A 112 5.54 -0.70 15.94
C VAL A 112 5.68 0.69 16.56
N LEU A 113 4.78 1.61 16.20
CA LEU A 113 4.68 2.92 16.83
C LEU A 113 3.95 2.81 18.16
N ILE A 114 4.57 3.32 19.22
CA ILE A 114 4.03 3.38 20.58
C ILE A 114 3.74 4.85 20.90
N PRO A 115 2.47 5.25 21.03
CA PRO A 115 2.07 6.58 21.49
C PRO A 115 2.69 6.91 22.85
N ASN A 116 2.86 8.19 23.16
CA ASN A 116 3.30 8.59 24.51
C ASN A 116 2.38 7.99 25.59
N GLY A 117 2.97 7.41 26.64
CA GLY A 117 2.28 6.78 27.77
C GLY A 117 1.80 5.35 27.52
N GLU A 118 1.90 4.83 26.29
CA GLU A 118 1.42 3.49 25.94
C GLU A 118 2.53 2.42 26.03
N SER A 119 2.11 1.15 26.03
CA SER A 119 3.00 -0.02 26.01
C SER A 119 2.67 -0.99 24.88
N TRP A 120 3.70 -1.60 24.29
CA TRP A 120 3.61 -2.68 23.32
C TRP A 120 4.36 -3.92 23.84
N THR A 121 3.79 -5.11 23.67
CA THR A 121 4.45 -6.37 24.11
C THR A 121 4.61 -7.34 22.95
N THR A 122 5.86 -7.71 22.70
CA THR A 122 6.22 -8.79 21.76
C THR A 122 6.12 -10.14 22.46
N ARG A 123 5.88 -11.22 21.71
CA ARG A 123 5.73 -12.57 22.27
C ARG A 123 7.01 -13.41 22.23
N ASN A 124 7.85 -13.24 21.20
CA ASN A 124 9.06 -14.03 20.99
C ASN A 124 10.20 -13.17 20.40
N PRO A 125 11.25 -12.83 21.18
CA PRO A 125 11.31 -12.94 22.64
C PRO A 125 10.24 -12.07 23.32
N CYS A 126 9.78 -12.44 24.52
CA CYS A 126 8.79 -11.61 25.23
C CYS A 126 9.45 -10.34 25.79
N MET A 127 9.19 -9.21 25.15
CA MET A 127 9.66 -7.89 25.55
C MET A 127 8.48 -6.92 25.59
N ARG A 128 8.35 -6.18 26.69
CA ARG A 128 7.47 -5.02 26.84
C ARG A 128 8.27 -3.75 26.54
N TYR A 129 7.70 -2.91 25.70
CA TYR A 129 8.22 -1.62 25.27
C TYR A 129 7.24 -0.55 25.73
N THR A 130 7.70 0.47 26.45
CA THR A 130 6.85 1.58 26.92
C THR A 130 7.41 2.88 26.38
N CYS A 131 6.57 3.77 25.85
CA CYS A 131 7.01 5.08 25.43
C CYS A 131 6.71 6.12 26.50
N ASN A 132 7.76 6.73 27.07
CA ASN A 132 7.66 7.78 28.07
C ASN A 132 8.37 9.04 27.56
N ASP A 133 7.58 10.04 27.19
CA ASP A 133 7.98 11.31 26.61
C ASP A 133 8.98 11.18 25.45
N GLY A 134 8.72 10.23 24.55
CA GLY A 134 9.58 9.95 23.38
C GLY A 134 10.80 9.09 23.68
N ARG A 135 10.97 8.65 24.93
CA ARG A 135 11.98 7.68 25.33
C ARG A 135 11.38 6.28 25.36
N LEU A 136 11.99 5.37 24.60
CA LEU A 136 11.60 3.96 24.58
C LEU A 136 12.23 3.24 25.78
N GLU A 137 11.40 2.81 26.71
CA GLU A 137 11.79 1.96 27.83
C GLU A 137 11.54 0.50 27.49
N THR A 138 12.48 -0.37 27.85
CA THR A 138 12.44 -1.80 27.48
C THR A 138 12.48 -2.67 28.73
N GLN A 139 11.61 -3.67 28.78
CA GLN A 139 11.52 -4.61 29.89
C GLN A 139 11.31 -6.03 29.36
N LYS A 140 12.10 -6.99 29.83
CA LYS A 140 11.81 -8.42 29.59
C LYS A 140 10.55 -8.80 30.35
N CYS A 141 9.64 -9.54 29.72
CA CYS A 141 8.49 -10.08 30.44
C CYS A 141 8.98 -11.00 31.58
N SER A 142 8.42 -10.85 32.77
CA SER A 142 8.57 -11.84 33.84
C SER A 142 7.91 -13.15 33.40
N ARG A 143 8.61 -14.27 33.61
CA ARG A 143 8.07 -15.62 33.42
C ARG A 143 7.02 -15.95 34.47
#